data_AF-A0A8K0X5H2-F1
#
_entry.id   AF-A0A8K0X5H2-F1
#
_cell.length_a   1.000
_cell.length_b   1.000
_cell.length_c   1.000
_cell.angle_alpha   90.00
_cell.angle_beta   90.00
_cell.angle_gamma   90.00
#
_symmetry.space_group_name_H-M   'P 1'
#
loop_
_entity.id
_entity.type
_entity.pdbx_description
1 polymer ?
#
loop_
_entity_poly.entity_id
_entity_poly.type
_entity_poly.pdbx_seq_one_letter_code
_entity_poly.pdbx_strand_id
1 'polypeptide(L)'
;MLLATTTVVNGQRYADNQRPIVRDPPLVAAAFPPVDVELLSPAFLSPETVPAGFADNAAGPTDQDTLEKFLKDLAERRPWITYHDDVSLRSEEGRSLPYVKLSTNHTSTCNSGKLRLYFQGGVHGDEPGGDQAILAFLGKFASNETWALSVLSKVDLLVLPRYSPDGVAYFQRQLATGFDPNRDHALLQRKQTRDLKKLINDFNPHIALDAHEYTGVNPVGANRNYVRAQDVLVSAVKNPNIHADIRSLGEGLFIDTVFDTVKAAGFRTAPYFVTGGTGDDIRLTEPSSISQAGHNSWGLGQTLTFLTETRGIRLGDQHFHRRVAAGLTAAEAIIQVATDNKDLVYETIEGARQKFIEGDDEIIVVDRARVTDTTIEFIDNTSGSIVDVPVKFNNNTPSEIVLTRPRPEAYIFSPGFSDVTERLRILGVEVEVLADSWTGTVETLTVETVTLATSRHEGVVHAAVTTTPGSREVTFPPGAFRVSTRQQNAAFAFVALEPENISSFVTYNVIPIERGDEYPVFRIF
;
A
#
# COMPACT_ATOMS: atom_id res chain seq x y z
N MET A 1 -27.75 -34.26 1.39
CA MET A 1 -28.51 -33.00 1.43
C MET A 1 -28.66 -32.61 2.90
N LEU A 2 -27.67 -31.88 3.43
CA LEU A 2 -27.76 -31.24 4.74
C LEU A 2 -27.21 -29.83 4.50
N LEU A 3 -28.10 -28.84 4.57
CA LEU A 3 -27.76 -27.44 4.37
C LEU A 3 -26.78 -27.02 5.47
N ALA A 4 -25.55 -26.74 5.08
CA ALA A 4 -24.66 -25.91 5.87
C ALA A 4 -25.32 -24.53 5.99
N THR A 5 -25.47 -24.07 7.22
CA THR A 5 -25.87 -22.71 7.56
C THR A 5 -25.00 -21.72 6.81
N THR A 6 -25.58 -21.15 5.75
CA THR A 6 -25.03 -20.00 5.05
C THR A 6 -24.90 -18.86 6.05
N THR A 7 -23.67 -18.51 6.42
CA THR A 7 -23.39 -17.15 6.85
C THR A 7 -23.86 -16.26 5.70
N VAL A 8 -24.92 -15.50 5.95
CA VAL A 8 -25.39 -14.48 5.02
C VAL A 8 -24.24 -13.50 4.86
N VAL A 9 -23.48 -13.64 3.77
CA VAL A 9 -22.68 -12.51 3.26
C VAL A 9 -23.73 -11.49 2.90
N ASN A 10 -23.90 -10.48 3.74
CA ASN A 10 -24.75 -9.36 3.39
C ASN A 10 -24.13 -8.78 2.12
N GLY A 11 -24.83 -8.89 0.99
CA GLY A 11 -24.32 -8.44 -0.30
C GLY A 11 -23.98 -6.95 -0.19
N GLN A 12 -22.85 -6.54 -0.78
CA GLN A 12 -22.53 -5.12 -0.88
C GLN A 12 -23.67 -4.38 -1.58
N ARG A 13 -23.94 -3.17 -1.10
CA ARG A 13 -24.94 -2.26 -1.66
C ARG A 13 -24.24 -1.02 -2.19
N TYR A 14 -24.80 -0.41 -3.22
CA TYR A 14 -24.25 0.86 -3.69
C TYR A 14 -24.41 1.92 -2.58
N ALA A 15 -23.30 2.58 -2.19
CA ALA A 15 -23.26 3.66 -1.20
C ALA A 15 -23.82 3.34 0.21
N ASP A 16 -23.92 2.06 0.59
CA ASP A 16 -24.56 1.60 1.85
C ASP A 16 -23.78 0.43 2.47
N ASN A 17 -22.45 0.59 2.59
CA ASN A 17 -21.53 -0.43 3.12
C ASN A 17 -20.76 0.02 4.37
N GLN A 18 -21.32 0.96 5.14
CA GLN A 18 -20.67 1.47 6.35
C GLN A 18 -20.45 0.33 7.34
N ARG A 19 -19.28 0.33 8.00
CA ARG A 19 -19.03 -0.61 9.10
C ARG A 19 -19.75 -0.12 10.35
N PRO A 20 -20.47 -1.01 11.08
CA PRO A 20 -21.15 -0.59 12.29
C PRO A 20 -20.14 -0.10 13.33
N ILE A 21 -20.53 0.97 14.03
CA ILE A 21 -19.76 1.56 15.12
C ILE A 21 -19.62 0.57 16.28
N VAL A 22 -18.43 0.52 16.86
CA VAL A 22 -18.10 -0.26 18.05
C VAL A 22 -17.15 0.61 18.86
N ARG A 23 -17.67 1.31 19.87
CA ARG A 23 -16.88 2.17 20.75
C ARG A 23 -16.15 1.34 21.81
N ASP A 24 -14.96 1.78 22.17
CA ASP A 24 -14.26 1.23 23.32
C ASP A 24 -15.06 1.48 24.60
N PRO A 25 -15.23 0.45 25.46
CA PRO A 25 -15.79 0.64 26.78
C PRO A 25 -14.84 1.48 27.65
N PRO A 26 -15.33 2.11 28.74
CA PRO A 26 -14.54 3.03 29.55
C PRO A 26 -13.18 2.50 30.01
N LEU A 27 -13.08 1.21 30.37
CA LEU A 27 -11.82 0.58 30.78
C LEU A 27 -10.77 0.54 29.66
N VAL A 28 -11.20 0.26 28.42
CA VAL A 28 -10.30 0.25 27.26
C VAL A 28 -9.99 1.68 26.83
N ALA A 29 -10.99 2.57 26.82
CA ALA A 29 -10.82 3.97 26.46
C ALA A 29 -9.83 4.71 27.40
N ALA A 30 -9.77 4.32 28.68
CA ALA A 30 -8.83 4.88 29.64
C ALA A 30 -7.35 4.63 29.27
N ALA A 31 -7.05 3.61 28.45
CA ALA A 31 -5.71 3.35 27.95
C ALA A 31 -5.26 4.36 26.86
N PHE A 32 -6.17 5.20 26.35
CA PHE A 32 -5.93 6.15 25.28
C PHE A 32 -6.21 7.59 25.76
N PRO A 33 -5.43 8.11 26.72
CA PRO A 33 -5.65 9.45 27.26
C PRO A 33 -5.45 10.52 26.17
N PRO A 34 -6.07 11.71 26.34
CA PRO A 34 -5.84 12.86 25.47
C PRO A 34 -4.34 13.18 25.33
N VAL A 35 -3.97 13.71 24.18
CA VAL A 35 -2.59 14.14 23.86
C VAL A 35 -2.58 15.62 23.54
N ASP A 36 -1.49 16.29 23.90
CA ASP A 36 -1.26 17.71 23.62
C ASP A 36 -0.41 17.83 22.33
N VAL A 37 -1.05 17.62 21.19
CA VAL A 37 -0.44 17.72 19.86
C VAL A 37 -1.32 18.62 19.01
N GLU A 38 -0.81 19.76 18.56
CA GLU A 38 -1.56 20.64 17.68
C GLU A 38 -1.77 20.00 16.31
N LEU A 39 -3.03 19.92 15.88
CA LEU A 39 -3.42 19.33 14.60
C LEU A 39 -3.95 20.42 13.66
N LEU A 40 -3.29 20.58 12.52
CA LEU A 40 -3.60 21.62 11.54
C LEU A 40 -4.28 21.05 10.29
N SER A 41 -5.24 20.13 10.47
CA SER A 41 -6.14 19.68 9.40
C SER A 41 -7.50 20.38 9.50
N PRO A 42 -8.31 20.40 8.42
CA PRO A 42 -9.58 21.13 8.42
C PRO A 42 -10.53 20.77 9.57
N ALA A 43 -10.64 19.48 9.92
CA ALA A 43 -11.50 19.00 11.01
C ALA A 43 -11.13 19.56 12.40
N PHE A 44 -9.87 19.98 12.60
CA PHE A 44 -9.41 20.56 13.87
C PHE A 44 -9.29 22.08 13.82
N LEU A 45 -9.03 22.66 12.64
CA LEU A 45 -9.01 24.11 12.43
C LEU A 45 -10.41 24.74 12.47
N SER A 46 -11.41 24.01 11.98
CA SER A 46 -12.80 24.42 11.89
C SER A 46 -13.71 23.29 12.37
N PRO A 47 -13.70 22.95 13.68
CA PRO A 47 -14.46 21.83 14.22
C PRO A 47 -15.98 21.94 13.98
N GLU A 48 -16.50 23.16 13.78
CA GLU A 48 -17.89 23.42 13.43
C GLU A 48 -18.30 22.90 12.04
N THR A 49 -17.35 22.62 11.15
CA THR A 49 -17.62 22.04 9.83
C THR A 49 -17.63 20.51 9.83
N VAL A 50 -17.26 19.87 10.95
CA VAL A 50 -17.26 18.40 11.07
C VAL A 50 -18.71 17.89 10.97
N PRO A 51 -19.04 17.02 10.00
CA PRO A 51 -20.41 16.53 9.86
C PRO A 51 -20.88 15.75 11.09
N ALA A 52 -22.11 16.00 11.55
CA ALA A 52 -22.69 15.28 12.70
C ALA A 52 -22.68 13.76 12.54
N GLY A 53 -22.78 13.26 11.30
CA GLY A 53 -22.72 11.83 10.98
C GLY A 53 -21.36 11.17 11.24
N PHE A 54 -20.28 11.93 11.44
CA PHE A 54 -18.95 11.38 11.73
C PHE A 54 -18.92 10.57 13.04
N ALA A 55 -19.63 11.04 14.06
CA ALA A 55 -19.71 10.36 15.36
C ALA A 55 -20.31 8.95 15.28
N ASP A 56 -21.08 8.66 14.21
CA ASP A 56 -21.82 7.41 14.01
C ASP A 56 -21.37 6.64 12.74
N ASN A 57 -20.17 6.91 12.21
CA ASN A 57 -19.64 6.30 10.98
C ASN A 57 -20.54 6.50 9.74
N ALA A 58 -21.24 7.63 9.65
CA ALA A 58 -22.12 7.94 8.51
C ALA A 58 -21.52 8.96 7.53
N ALA A 59 -20.42 9.63 7.90
CA ALA A 59 -19.71 10.59 7.05
C ALA A 59 -18.25 10.77 7.52
N GLY A 60 -17.35 11.15 6.61
CA GLY A 60 -15.99 11.55 6.96
C GLY A 60 -15.94 12.90 7.71
N PRO A 61 -14.86 13.19 8.47
CA PRO A 61 -14.73 14.40 9.29
C PRO A 61 -14.44 15.68 8.48
N THR A 62 -14.15 15.56 7.19
CA THR A 62 -13.91 16.69 6.28
C THR A 62 -14.49 16.34 4.92
N ASP A 63 -15.47 17.12 4.46
CA ASP A 63 -16.02 16.95 3.11
C ASP A 63 -15.01 17.32 2.00
N GLN A 64 -15.37 17.05 0.75
CA GLN A 64 -14.44 17.23 -0.38
C GLN A 64 -14.14 18.71 -0.65
N ASP A 65 -15.15 19.59 -0.57
CA ASP A 65 -14.99 21.02 -0.87
C ASP A 65 -14.09 21.69 0.16
N THR A 66 -14.25 21.32 1.44
CA THR A 66 -13.41 21.79 2.54
C THR A 66 -11.96 21.33 2.38
N LEU A 67 -11.73 20.07 1.98
CA LEU A 67 -10.40 19.57 1.67
C LEU A 67 -9.77 20.35 0.51
N GLU A 68 -10.49 20.53 -0.60
CA GLU A 68 -9.98 21.27 -1.76
C GLU A 68 -9.64 22.71 -1.41
N LYS A 69 -10.54 23.38 -0.68
CA LYS A 69 -10.32 24.76 -0.24
C LYS A 69 -9.06 24.84 0.62
N PHE A 70 -8.89 23.91 1.56
CA PHE A 70 -7.70 23.86 2.39
C PHE A 70 -6.42 23.76 1.55
N LEU A 71 -6.36 22.85 0.57
CA LEU A 71 -5.19 22.71 -0.30
C LEU A 71 -4.92 23.96 -1.15
N LYS A 72 -5.96 24.60 -1.69
CA LYS A 72 -5.86 25.85 -2.45
C LYS A 72 -5.34 26.98 -1.56
N ASP A 73 -5.89 27.15 -0.37
CA ASP A 73 -5.45 28.15 0.60
C ASP A 73 -3.98 27.95 1.02
N LEU A 74 -3.52 26.70 1.14
CA LEU A 74 -2.10 26.40 1.40
C LEU A 74 -1.22 26.83 0.22
N ALA A 75 -1.61 26.50 -1.01
CA ALA A 75 -0.88 26.86 -2.23
C ALA A 75 -0.82 28.38 -2.47
N GLU A 76 -1.89 29.12 -2.14
CA GLU A 76 -1.90 30.58 -2.26
C GLU A 76 -0.97 31.27 -1.25
N ARG A 77 -0.85 30.70 -0.05
CA ARG A 77 -0.04 31.28 1.04
C ARG A 77 1.44 30.91 0.94
N ARG A 78 1.76 29.79 0.30
CA ARG A 78 3.11 29.22 0.29
C ARG A 78 3.59 29.00 -1.15
N PRO A 79 4.60 29.77 -1.63
CA PRO A 79 5.03 29.70 -3.02
C PRO A 79 5.61 28.34 -3.40
N TRP A 80 6.11 27.57 -2.43
CA TRP A 80 6.65 26.24 -2.62
C TRP A 80 5.60 25.12 -2.61
N ILE A 81 4.30 25.42 -2.49
CA ILE A 81 3.19 24.47 -2.65
C ILE A 81 2.48 24.77 -3.97
N THR A 82 2.32 23.76 -4.82
CA THR A 82 1.52 23.86 -6.05
C THR A 82 0.33 22.92 -5.96
N TYR A 83 -0.88 23.48 -6.07
CA TYR A 83 -2.13 22.72 -6.15
C TYR A 83 -2.36 22.20 -7.57
N HIS A 84 -2.78 20.94 -7.67
CA HIS A 84 -3.14 20.29 -8.92
C HIS A 84 -4.53 19.67 -8.84
N ASP A 85 -5.32 19.90 -9.89
CA ASP A 85 -6.60 19.24 -10.14
C ASP A 85 -6.68 18.85 -11.63
N ASP A 86 -6.05 17.72 -11.95
CA ASP A 86 -5.98 17.22 -13.32
C ASP A 86 -7.30 16.56 -13.72
N VAL A 87 -7.89 16.96 -14.84
CA VAL A 87 -9.20 16.44 -15.32
C VAL A 87 -9.21 14.92 -15.55
N SER A 88 -8.04 14.31 -15.75
CA SER A 88 -7.88 12.86 -15.88
C SER A 88 -7.93 12.12 -14.54
N LEU A 89 -7.69 12.82 -13.42
CA LEU A 89 -7.71 12.27 -12.07
C LEU A 89 -9.08 12.54 -11.44
N ARG A 90 -10.00 11.62 -11.69
CA ARG A 90 -11.36 11.64 -11.13
C ARG A 90 -11.69 10.30 -10.50
N SER A 91 -12.50 10.33 -9.45
CA SER A 91 -13.06 9.13 -8.85
C SER A 91 -14.06 8.45 -9.79
N GLU A 92 -14.58 7.29 -9.38
CA GLU A 92 -15.55 6.54 -10.18
C GLU A 92 -16.86 7.30 -10.40
N GLU A 93 -17.21 8.20 -9.49
CA GLU A 93 -18.37 9.09 -9.59
C GLU A 93 -18.01 10.51 -10.03
N GLY A 94 -16.77 10.75 -10.46
CA GLY A 94 -16.36 12.02 -11.04
C GLY A 94 -15.94 13.09 -10.04
N ARG A 95 -15.75 12.76 -8.75
CA ARG A 95 -15.14 13.70 -7.78
C ARG A 95 -13.67 13.93 -8.12
N SER A 96 -13.18 15.12 -7.82
CA SER A 96 -11.78 15.49 -7.99
C SER A 96 -10.86 14.59 -7.14
N LEU A 97 -9.65 14.35 -7.64
CA LEU A 97 -8.55 13.71 -6.89
C LEU A 97 -7.38 14.71 -6.83
N PRO A 98 -7.54 15.81 -6.07
CA PRO A 98 -6.53 16.85 -6.02
C PRO A 98 -5.28 16.35 -5.28
N TYR A 99 -4.12 16.80 -5.75
CA TYR A 99 -2.84 16.57 -5.10
C TYR A 99 -2.05 17.87 -5.02
N VAL A 100 -1.05 17.91 -4.15
CA VAL A 100 -0.12 19.03 -4.07
C VAL A 100 1.31 18.56 -4.31
N LYS A 101 2.09 19.37 -5.02
CA LYS A 101 3.53 19.22 -5.15
C LYS A 101 4.22 20.28 -4.30
N LEU A 102 5.14 19.85 -3.44
CA LEU A 102 5.92 20.73 -2.58
C LEU A 102 7.37 20.70 -3.06
N SER A 103 7.87 21.85 -3.51
CA SER A 103 9.26 22.00 -3.95
C SER A 103 9.71 23.46 -3.93
N THR A 104 10.99 23.68 -3.66
CA THR A 104 11.68 24.97 -3.87
C THR A 104 12.11 25.18 -5.32
N ASN A 105 12.01 24.15 -6.18
CA ASN A 105 12.33 24.25 -7.60
C ASN A 105 11.21 23.64 -8.45
N HIS A 106 10.34 24.49 -9.00
CA HIS A 106 9.19 24.07 -9.79
C HIS A 106 9.55 23.45 -11.17
N THR A 107 10.84 23.43 -11.54
CA THR A 107 11.32 22.81 -12.78
C THR A 107 12.07 21.50 -12.53
N SER A 108 11.94 20.87 -11.35
CA SER A 108 12.76 19.71 -11.01
C SER A 108 12.56 18.55 -12.01
N THR A 109 13.66 18.17 -12.64
CA THR A 109 13.79 16.94 -13.43
C THR A 109 14.21 15.80 -12.48
N CYS A 110 14.10 14.55 -12.92
CA CYS A 110 14.49 13.35 -12.15
C CYS A 110 15.95 13.34 -11.62
N ASN A 111 16.77 14.34 -11.93
CA ASN A 111 18.18 14.46 -11.54
C ASN A 111 18.49 15.72 -10.70
N SER A 112 17.51 16.24 -9.93
CA SER A 112 17.73 17.39 -9.04
C SER A 112 18.68 17.08 -7.86
N GLY A 113 19.04 15.81 -7.66
CA GLY A 113 19.82 15.33 -6.51
C GLY A 113 19.04 15.31 -5.20
N LYS A 114 17.74 15.67 -5.21
CA LYS A 114 16.84 15.61 -4.06
C LYS A 114 16.20 14.23 -3.93
N LEU A 115 15.77 13.92 -2.71
CA LEU A 115 14.87 12.79 -2.48
C LEU A 115 13.46 13.11 -2.99
N ARG A 116 12.77 12.12 -3.56
CA ARG A 116 11.38 12.21 -4.01
C ARG A 116 10.52 11.41 -3.06
N LEU A 117 9.59 12.07 -2.37
CA LEU A 117 8.70 11.44 -1.39
C LEU A 117 7.26 11.50 -1.88
N TYR A 118 6.50 10.42 -1.71
CA TYR A 118 5.07 10.34 -2.03
C TYR A 118 4.25 9.97 -0.80
N PHE A 119 3.38 10.86 -0.31
CA PHE A 119 2.52 10.58 0.85
C PHE A 119 1.05 10.53 0.43
N GLN A 120 0.31 9.54 0.92
CA GLN A 120 -1.12 9.44 0.70
C GLN A 120 -1.91 9.00 1.93
N GLY A 121 -3.20 9.36 1.93
CA GLY A 121 -4.20 8.91 2.89
C GLY A 121 -5.55 8.65 2.22
N GLY A 122 -6.52 8.18 3.00
CA GLY A 122 -7.90 8.01 2.55
C GLY A 122 -8.07 7.01 1.40
N VAL A 123 -7.27 5.94 1.37
CA VAL A 123 -7.45 4.80 0.45
C VAL A 123 -8.78 4.12 0.70
N HIS A 124 -9.06 3.82 1.97
CA HIS A 124 -10.37 3.41 2.43
C HIS A 124 -11.09 4.61 3.05
N GLY A 125 -12.36 4.78 2.71
CA GLY A 125 -13.14 5.94 3.17
C GLY A 125 -13.58 5.89 4.62
N ASP A 126 -13.60 4.70 5.23
CA ASP A 126 -13.93 4.47 6.63
C ASP A 126 -12.70 4.50 7.57
N GLU A 127 -11.59 5.07 7.07
CA GLU A 127 -10.30 5.18 7.77
C GLU A 127 -9.83 6.67 7.86
N PRO A 128 -10.64 7.57 8.44
CA PRO A 128 -10.40 9.01 8.47
C PRO A 128 -9.11 9.43 9.19
N GLY A 129 -8.56 8.63 10.10
CA GLY A 129 -7.31 8.94 10.80
C GLY A 129 -6.12 9.13 9.85
N GLY A 130 -6.00 8.29 8.81
CA GLY A 130 -4.95 8.39 7.81
C GLY A 130 -5.09 9.63 6.90
N ASP A 131 -6.31 9.86 6.37
CA ASP A 131 -6.66 11.06 5.58
C ASP A 131 -6.30 12.35 6.34
N GLN A 132 -6.69 12.42 7.60
CA GLN A 132 -6.53 13.61 8.43
C GLN A 132 -5.11 13.79 8.95
N ALA A 133 -4.34 12.71 9.16
CA ALA A 133 -2.92 12.79 9.48
C ALA A 133 -2.12 13.43 8.34
N ILE A 134 -2.41 13.07 7.08
CA ILE A 134 -1.75 13.67 5.91
C ILE A 134 -2.16 15.13 5.72
N LEU A 135 -3.42 15.49 5.97
CA LEU A 135 -3.85 16.89 5.96
C LEU A 135 -3.21 17.71 7.11
N ALA A 136 -3.12 17.14 8.31
CA ALA A 136 -2.45 17.78 9.45
C ALA A 136 -0.95 17.97 9.19
N PHE A 137 -0.32 16.98 8.53
CA PHE A 137 1.06 17.08 8.07
C PHE A 137 1.25 18.28 7.12
N LEU A 138 0.39 18.42 6.11
CA LEU A 138 0.43 19.58 5.20
C LEU A 138 0.22 20.91 5.94
N GLY A 139 -0.74 20.97 6.87
CA GLY A 139 -0.99 22.17 7.67
C GLY A 139 0.20 22.58 8.53
N LYS A 140 0.85 21.62 9.19
CA LYS A 140 2.06 21.84 9.99
C LYS A 140 3.27 22.23 9.15
N PHE A 141 3.43 21.59 7.99
CA PHE A 141 4.46 21.94 7.03
C PHE A 141 4.26 23.39 6.53
N ALA A 142 3.01 23.80 6.27
CA ALA A 142 2.69 25.15 5.86
C ALA A 142 2.75 26.20 7.00
N SER A 143 2.59 25.82 8.27
CA SER A 143 2.68 26.77 9.39
C SER A 143 4.13 27.06 9.79
N ASN A 144 5.05 26.10 9.59
CA ASN A 144 6.47 26.23 9.94
C ASN A 144 7.37 26.32 8.71
N GLU A 145 7.51 27.54 8.16
CA GLU A 145 8.28 27.80 6.94
C GLU A 145 9.77 27.46 7.06
N THR A 146 10.39 27.70 8.23
CA THR A 146 11.80 27.38 8.46
C THR A 146 12.05 25.88 8.33
N TRP A 147 11.22 25.06 8.98
CA TRP A 147 11.29 23.61 8.85
C TRP A 147 10.99 23.16 7.43
N ALA A 148 9.91 23.67 6.82
CA ALA A 148 9.53 23.34 5.45
C ALA A 148 10.65 23.57 4.44
N LEU A 149 11.28 24.76 4.45
CA LEU A 149 12.36 25.08 3.54
C LEU A 149 13.62 24.25 3.82
N SER A 150 13.88 23.90 5.09
CA SER A 150 14.99 23.00 5.44
C SER A 150 14.79 21.60 4.83
N VAL A 151 13.57 21.07 4.88
CA VAL A 151 13.20 19.78 4.26
C VAL A 151 13.23 19.90 2.74
N LEU A 152 12.58 20.92 2.15
CA LEU A 152 12.48 21.10 0.71
C LEU A 152 13.81 21.47 0.04
N SER A 153 14.85 21.84 0.79
CA SER A 153 16.20 21.93 0.25
C SER A 153 16.76 20.56 -0.19
N LYS A 154 16.23 19.48 0.39
CA LYS A 154 16.68 18.09 0.23
C LYS A 154 15.63 17.17 -0.41
N VAL A 155 14.36 17.56 -0.36
CA VAL A 155 13.21 16.74 -0.75
C VAL A 155 12.31 17.49 -1.74
N ASP A 156 11.79 16.76 -2.73
CA ASP A 156 10.58 17.11 -3.47
C ASP A 156 9.47 16.14 -3.02
N LEU A 157 8.28 16.68 -2.70
CA LEU A 157 7.18 15.89 -2.14
C LEU A 157 5.93 15.98 -3.02
N LEU A 158 5.32 14.82 -3.29
CA LEU A 158 3.98 14.70 -3.88
C LEU A 158 3.04 14.19 -2.80
N VAL A 159 1.93 14.90 -2.54
CA VAL A 159 0.95 14.49 -1.54
C VAL A 159 -0.42 14.36 -2.17
N LEU A 160 -1.01 13.17 -2.05
CA LEU A 160 -2.41 12.88 -2.40
C LEU A 160 -3.18 12.61 -1.10
N PRO A 161 -3.78 13.63 -0.47
CA PRO A 161 -4.36 13.47 0.88
C PRO A 161 -5.50 12.46 0.93
N ARG A 162 -6.25 12.34 -0.18
CA ARG A 162 -7.44 11.49 -0.28
C ARG A 162 -7.47 10.71 -1.59
N TYR A 163 -7.17 9.42 -1.50
CA TYR A 163 -7.22 8.50 -2.63
C TYR A 163 -8.66 8.16 -3.06
N SER A 164 -9.60 7.97 -2.11
CA SER A 164 -10.97 7.50 -2.38
C SER A 164 -12.04 8.50 -1.89
N PRO A 165 -12.30 9.60 -2.62
CA PRO A 165 -13.28 10.60 -2.22
C PRO A 165 -14.71 10.05 -2.20
N ASP A 166 -15.04 9.09 -3.07
CA ASP A 166 -16.35 8.42 -3.06
C ASP A 166 -16.48 7.54 -1.81
N GLY A 167 -15.44 6.78 -1.47
CA GLY A 167 -15.41 5.99 -0.24
C GLY A 167 -15.59 6.86 1.00
N VAL A 168 -14.89 8.00 1.07
CA VAL A 168 -15.01 8.96 2.19
C VAL A 168 -16.41 9.57 2.25
N ALA A 169 -17.00 9.93 1.12
CA ALA A 169 -18.35 10.49 1.05
C ALA A 169 -19.41 9.51 1.61
N TYR A 170 -19.21 8.21 1.41
CA TYR A 170 -20.09 7.16 1.92
C TYR A 170 -19.63 6.55 3.25
N PHE A 171 -18.48 6.98 3.79
CA PHE A 171 -17.82 6.38 4.94
C PHE A 171 -17.72 4.85 4.82
N GLN A 172 -17.23 4.38 3.68
CA GLN A 172 -17.09 2.96 3.38
C GLN A 172 -15.67 2.65 2.91
N ARG A 173 -15.28 1.38 3.08
CA ARG A 173 -13.98 0.90 2.68
C ARG A 173 -13.76 0.94 1.17
N GLN A 174 -14.77 0.50 0.42
CA GLN A 174 -14.64 0.23 -1.00
C GLN A 174 -14.86 1.47 -1.86
N LEU A 175 -14.38 1.43 -3.10
CA LEU A 175 -14.78 2.37 -4.14
C LEU A 175 -16.29 2.29 -4.39
N ALA A 176 -16.85 3.24 -5.15
CA ALA A 176 -18.27 3.27 -5.49
C ALA A 176 -18.75 1.96 -6.16
N THR A 177 -17.86 1.27 -6.88
CA THR A 177 -18.13 -0.04 -7.50
C THR A 177 -18.00 -1.27 -6.58
N GLY A 178 -17.65 -1.10 -5.30
CA GLY A 178 -17.55 -2.19 -4.34
C GLY A 178 -16.22 -2.93 -4.32
N PHE A 179 -15.26 -2.54 -5.17
CA PHE A 179 -13.89 -3.06 -5.14
C PHE A 179 -13.06 -2.41 -4.04
N ASP A 180 -12.17 -3.18 -3.42
CA ASP A 180 -11.18 -2.67 -2.47
C ASP A 180 -10.05 -1.99 -3.25
N PRO A 181 -9.87 -0.66 -3.15
CA PRO A 181 -8.82 0.04 -3.88
C PRO A 181 -7.41 -0.45 -3.50
N ASN A 182 -7.22 -0.93 -2.27
CA ASN A 182 -5.95 -1.48 -1.78
C ASN A 182 -5.79 -2.97 -2.13
N ARG A 183 -6.54 -3.48 -3.12
CA ARG A 183 -6.33 -4.78 -3.76
C ARG A 183 -6.13 -4.70 -5.27
N ASP A 184 -6.13 -3.49 -5.83
CA ASP A 184 -6.15 -3.26 -7.28
C ASP A 184 -4.77 -2.87 -7.86
N HIS A 185 -3.72 -2.76 -7.04
CA HIS A 185 -2.44 -2.19 -7.49
C HIS A 185 -1.54 -3.14 -8.29
N ALA A 186 -1.94 -4.39 -8.50
CA ALA A 186 -1.29 -5.34 -9.42
C ALA A 186 -2.16 -5.60 -10.67
N LEU A 187 -3.46 -5.82 -10.46
CA LEU A 187 -4.40 -6.12 -11.54
C LEU A 187 -4.78 -4.89 -12.38
N LEU A 188 -4.86 -3.72 -11.74
CA LEU A 188 -5.28 -2.46 -12.33
C LEU A 188 -6.64 -2.60 -13.03
N GLN A 189 -7.64 -3.16 -12.35
CA GLN A 189 -8.99 -3.28 -12.86
C GLN A 189 -9.73 -1.95 -12.88
N ARG A 190 -9.44 -1.04 -11.94
CA ARG A 190 -10.17 0.23 -11.79
C ARG A 190 -9.43 1.37 -12.48
N LYS A 191 -10.17 2.20 -13.21
CA LYS A 191 -9.61 3.36 -13.95
C LYS A 191 -8.92 4.35 -12.99
N GLN A 192 -9.55 4.65 -11.85
CA GLN A 192 -8.97 5.51 -10.81
C GLN A 192 -7.58 5.02 -10.38
N THR A 193 -7.44 3.72 -10.08
CA THR A 193 -6.14 3.12 -9.72
C THR A 193 -5.13 3.26 -10.84
N ARG A 194 -5.52 3.01 -12.10
CA ARG A 194 -4.63 3.18 -13.27
C ARG A 194 -4.10 4.60 -13.39
N ASP A 195 -4.96 5.59 -13.26
CA ASP A 195 -4.58 6.99 -13.46
C ASP A 195 -3.69 7.50 -12.32
N LEU A 196 -3.99 7.14 -11.08
CA LEU A 196 -3.13 7.43 -9.93
C LEU A 196 -1.80 6.69 -10.00
N LYS A 197 -1.79 5.43 -10.47
CA LYS A 197 -0.55 4.66 -10.64
C LYS A 197 0.38 5.32 -11.64
N LYS A 198 -0.14 5.86 -12.75
CA LYS A 198 0.65 6.66 -13.72
C LYS A 198 1.27 7.88 -13.05
N LEU A 199 0.48 8.69 -12.34
CA LEU A 199 0.99 9.87 -11.62
C LEU A 199 2.15 9.52 -10.68
N ILE A 200 2.00 8.46 -9.89
CA ILE A 200 3.01 8.03 -8.91
C ILE A 200 4.26 7.49 -9.62
N ASN A 201 4.09 6.70 -10.67
CA ASN A 201 5.20 6.14 -11.44
C ASN A 201 5.97 7.22 -12.21
N ASP A 202 5.29 8.22 -12.77
CA ASP A 202 5.90 9.38 -13.42
C ASP A 202 6.73 10.20 -12.42
N PHE A 203 6.27 10.29 -11.15
CA PHE A 203 7.02 10.92 -10.08
C PHE A 203 8.24 10.07 -9.62
N ASN A 204 8.16 8.74 -9.74
CA ASN A 204 9.20 7.77 -9.39
C ASN A 204 9.81 8.04 -7.99
N PRO A 205 9.00 7.89 -6.92
CA PRO A 205 9.44 8.22 -5.56
C PRO A 205 10.61 7.33 -5.11
N HIS A 206 11.50 7.88 -4.28
CA HIS A 206 12.43 7.08 -3.49
C HIS A 206 11.73 6.51 -2.26
N ILE A 207 10.85 7.30 -1.63
CA ILE A 207 10.10 6.90 -0.43
C ILE A 207 8.60 7.14 -0.64
N ALA A 208 7.76 6.21 -0.19
CA ALA A 208 6.32 6.39 -0.17
C ALA A 208 5.69 6.04 1.20
N LEU A 209 4.64 6.76 1.59
CA LEU A 209 3.83 6.51 2.78
C LEU A 209 2.36 6.30 2.40
N ASP A 210 1.82 5.18 2.83
CA ASP A 210 0.40 4.84 2.75
C ASP A 210 -0.23 4.88 4.15
N ALA A 211 -1.09 5.87 4.42
CA ALA A 211 -1.71 6.07 5.73
C ALA A 211 -3.14 5.52 5.80
N HIS A 212 -3.37 4.59 6.74
CA HIS A 212 -4.58 3.79 6.94
C HIS A 212 -5.00 3.80 8.43
N GLU A 213 -6.10 3.10 8.71
CA GLU A 213 -6.50 2.74 10.08
C GLU A 213 -6.80 1.24 10.21
N TYR A 214 -6.49 0.67 11.39
CA TYR A 214 -6.80 -0.72 11.70
C TYR A 214 -7.98 -0.83 12.69
N THR A 215 -8.60 -2.01 12.77
CA THR A 215 -9.70 -2.29 13.71
C THR A 215 -9.20 -2.54 15.14
N GLY A 216 -9.27 -1.55 16.02
CA GLY A 216 -8.81 -1.69 17.41
C GLY A 216 -9.64 -2.60 18.30
N VAL A 217 -10.92 -2.82 17.97
CA VAL A 217 -11.99 -3.19 18.92
C VAL A 217 -12.40 -4.66 18.93
N ASN A 218 -11.71 -5.52 18.17
CA ASN A 218 -12.01 -6.95 18.11
C ASN A 218 -11.17 -7.70 19.16
N PRO A 219 -11.77 -8.20 20.27
CA PRO A 219 -10.99 -8.92 21.26
C PRO A 219 -10.57 -10.32 20.79
N VAL A 220 -9.40 -10.76 21.27
CA VAL A 220 -8.79 -12.07 21.04
C VAL A 220 -8.49 -12.80 22.36
N GLY A 221 -7.99 -14.03 22.26
CA GLY A 221 -7.77 -14.96 23.38
C GLY A 221 -9.00 -15.80 23.70
N ALA A 222 -8.83 -16.87 24.48
CA ALA A 222 -9.91 -17.83 24.76
C ALA A 222 -11.12 -17.19 25.42
N ASN A 223 -10.89 -16.22 26.30
CA ASN A 223 -11.94 -15.48 26.99
C ASN A 223 -12.34 -14.18 26.29
N ARG A 224 -11.79 -13.88 25.10
CA ARG A 224 -12.00 -12.62 24.39
C ARG A 224 -11.73 -11.38 25.26
N ASN A 225 -10.67 -11.43 26.07
CA ASN A 225 -10.28 -10.36 26.98
C ASN A 225 -9.19 -9.44 26.42
N TYR A 226 -8.45 -9.82 25.37
CA TYR A 226 -7.33 -9.00 24.88
C TYR A 226 -7.73 -8.14 23.68
N VAL A 227 -7.57 -6.83 23.81
CA VAL A 227 -7.86 -5.84 22.75
C VAL A 227 -6.56 -5.14 22.36
N ARG A 228 -6.38 -4.81 21.07
CA ARG A 228 -5.13 -4.20 20.60
C ARG A 228 -4.86 -2.85 21.27
N ALA A 229 -3.62 -2.68 21.70
CA ALA A 229 -3.16 -1.56 22.52
C ALA A 229 -2.51 -0.42 21.70
N GLN A 230 -2.05 -0.68 20.49
CA GLN A 230 -1.18 0.25 19.76
C GLN A 230 -1.95 1.46 19.24
N ASP A 231 -1.37 2.65 19.32
CA ASP A 231 -1.96 3.86 18.73
C ASP A 231 -1.77 3.88 17.21
N VAL A 232 -0.58 3.49 16.77
CA VAL A 232 -0.19 3.35 15.37
C VAL A 232 0.64 2.09 15.21
N LEU A 233 0.37 1.37 14.13
CA LEU A 233 1.15 0.24 13.67
C LEU A 233 1.91 0.65 12.40
N VAL A 234 3.15 0.20 12.24
CA VAL A 234 3.99 0.58 11.08
C VAL A 234 4.58 -0.65 10.41
N SER A 235 4.62 -0.66 9.09
CA SER A 235 5.30 -1.68 8.29
C SER A 235 6.15 -1.02 7.23
N ALA A 236 7.38 -1.49 7.04
CA ALA A 236 8.16 -1.19 5.84
C ALA A 236 7.95 -2.27 4.78
N VAL A 237 8.53 -2.07 3.60
CA VAL A 237 8.29 -2.90 2.43
C VAL A 237 8.81 -4.34 2.60
N LYS A 238 7.98 -5.34 2.25
CA LYS A 238 8.27 -6.76 2.53
C LYS A 238 8.61 -7.63 1.32
N ASN A 239 8.26 -7.20 0.10
CA ASN A 239 8.39 -8.06 -1.07
C ASN A 239 9.86 -8.43 -1.36
N PRO A 240 10.20 -9.73 -1.48
CA PRO A 240 11.60 -10.15 -1.61
C PRO A 240 12.23 -9.87 -2.99
N ASN A 241 11.43 -9.51 -4.02
CA ASN A 241 11.95 -9.01 -5.30
C ASN A 241 12.43 -7.54 -5.23
N ILE A 242 12.37 -6.92 -4.05
CA ILE A 242 12.94 -5.61 -3.78
C ILE A 242 14.37 -5.82 -3.27
N HIS A 243 15.30 -5.03 -3.80
CA HIS A 243 16.71 -5.15 -3.49
C HIS A 243 16.94 -5.09 -1.96
N ALA A 244 17.80 -5.98 -1.46
CA ALA A 244 18.00 -6.19 -0.02
C ALA A 244 18.46 -4.93 0.73
N ASP A 245 19.25 -4.07 0.07
CA ASP A 245 19.69 -2.78 0.63
C ASP A 245 18.50 -1.86 0.96
N ILE A 246 17.48 -1.79 0.10
CA ILE A 246 16.27 -0.98 0.33
C ILE A 246 15.46 -1.56 1.49
N ARG A 247 15.27 -2.89 1.51
CA ARG A 247 14.56 -3.57 2.61
C ARG A 247 15.27 -3.37 3.95
N SER A 248 16.60 -3.48 3.97
CA SER A 248 17.41 -3.31 5.18
C SER A 248 17.40 -1.86 5.67
N LEU A 249 17.40 -0.88 4.75
CA LEU A 249 17.23 0.53 5.09
C LEU A 249 15.86 0.78 5.76
N GLY A 250 14.80 0.16 5.23
CA GLY A 250 13.45 0.24 5.79
C GLY A 250 13.33 -0.39 7.17
N GLU A 251 13.66 -1.68 7.30
CA GLU A 251 13.53 -2.45 8.55
C GLU A 251 14.50 -2.03 9.65
N GLY A 252 15.64 -1.42 9.29
CA GLY A 252 16.59 -0.86 10.24
C GLY A 252 16.29 0.61 10.53
N LEU A 253 17.11 1.49 9.94
CA LEU A 253 17.13 2.94 10.24
C LEU A 253 15.74 3.57 10.34
N PHE A 254 14.85 3.30 9.40
CA PHE A 254 13.52 3.92 9.37
C PHE A 254 12.58 3.38 10.44
N ILE A 255 12.35 2.06 10.50
CA ILE A 255 11.42 1.49 11.49
C ILE A 255 11.90 1.76 12.93
N ASP A 256 13.20 1.64 13.20
CA ASP A 256 13.77 1.94 14.52
C ASP A 256 13.50 3.40 14.90
N THR A 257 13.82 4.35 14.01
CA THR A 257 13.63 5.78 14.33
C THR A 257 12.16 6.16 14.44
N VAL A 258 11.28 5.59 13.61
CA VAL A 258 9.83 5.82 13.70
C VAL A 258 9.30 5.31 15.03
N PHE A 259 9.71 4.11 15.46
CA PHE A 259 9.27 3.56 16.75
C PHE A 259 9.77 4.39 17.92
N ASP A 260 11.03 4.80 17.91
CA ASP A 260 11.58 5.65 18.96
C ASP A 260 10.87 7.00 19.03
N THR A 261 10.61 7.63 17.88
CA THR A 261 9.91 8.93 17.79
C THR A 261 8.47 8.82 18.30
N VAL A 262 7.73 7.80 17.86
CA VAL A 262 6.34 7.57 18.26
C VAL A 262 6.24 7.26 19.76
N LYS A 263 7.14 6.44 20.30
CA LYS A 263 7.20 6.14 21.75
C LYS A 263 7.58 7.37 22.56
N ALA A 264 8.55 8.16 22.10
CA ALA A 264 8.96 9.41 22.76
C ALA A 264 7.81 10.44 22.80
N ALA A 265 6.92 10.43 21.81
CA ALA A 265 5.71 11.24 21.78
C ALA A 265 4.56 10.68 22.66
N GLY A 266 4.77 9.59 23.39
CA GLY A 266 3.77 9.02 24.30
C GLY A 266 2.72 8.12 23.63
N PHE A 267 3.01 7.63 22.43
CA PHE A 267 2.16 6.69 21.71
C PHE A 267 2.72 5.27 21.78
N ARG A 268 1.84 4.27 21.80
CA ARG A 268 2.21 2.86 21.69
C ARG A 268 2.29 2.47 20.22
N THR A 269 3.30 1.70 19.86
CA THR A 269 3.54 1.24 18.49
C THR A 269 4.11 -0.16 18.46
N ALA A 270 3.94 -0.83 17.33
CA ALA A 270 4.50 -2.14 17.03
C ALA A 270 4.58 -2.33 15.49
N PRO A 271 5.28 -3.36 15.01
CA PRO A 271 5.16 -3.79 13.62
C PRO A 271 3.69 -4.03 13.28
N TYR A 272 3.26 -3.71 12.06
CA TYR A 272 1.87 -3.95 11.70
C TYR A 272 1.48 -5.41 11.74
N PHE A 273 0.27 -5.66 12.26
CA PHE A 273 -0.35 -6.96 12.25
C PHE A 273 -1.87 -6.88 12.18
N VAL A 274 -2.47 -7.89 11.57
CA VAL A 274 -3.86 -8.27 11.78
C VAL A 274 -3.96 -9.41 12.79
N THR A 275 -5.06 -9.44 13.53
CA THR A 275 -5.34 -10.45 14.55
C THR A 275 -6.22 -11.56 14.00
N GLY A 276 -5.92 -12.81 14.35
CA GLY A 276 -6.73 -13.99 14.09
C GLY A 276 -6.49 -15.10 15.13
N GLY A 277 -6.85 -16.33 14.79
CA GLY A 277 -6.77 -17.47 15.70
C GLY A 277 -8.03 -17.68 16.56
N THR A 278 -8.04 -18.76 17.33
CA THR A 278 -9.18 -19.16 18.17
C THR A 278 -8.68 -19.77 19.47
N GLY A 279 -9.41 -19.53 20.58
CA GLY A 279 -8.98 -20.04 21.88
C GLY A 279 -7.70 -19.34 22.36
N ASP A 280 -6.80 -20.11 22.97
CA ASP A 280 -5.51 -19.61 23.48
C ASP A 280 -4.46 -19.40 22.38
N ASP A 281 -4.71 -19.89 21.15
CA ASP A 281 -3.83 -19.69 20.00
C ASP A 281 -4.12 -18.33 19.33
N ILE A 282 -3.61 -17.27 19.94
CA ILE A 282 -3.67 -15.92 19.36
C ILE A 282 -2.64 -15.85 18.23
N ARG A 283 -3.13 -15.65 17.01
CA ARG A 283 -2.29 -15.53 15.81
C ARG A 283 -2.28 -14.11 15.28
N LEU A 284 -1.10 -13.55 15.14
CA LEU A 284 -0.88 -12.28 14.46
C LEU A 284 -0.38 -12.55 13.05
N THR A 285 -0.69 -11.68 12.10
CA THR A 285 -0.18 -11.78 10.73
C THR A 285 0.27 -10.42 10.24
N GLU A 286 1.55 -10.32 9.89
CA GLU A 286 2.16 -9.14 9.25
C GLU A 286 1.64 -8.98 7.81
N PRO A 287 1.70 -7.79 7.15
CA PRO A 287 1.38 -7.70 5.73
C PRO A 287 2.27 -8.68 4.98
N SER A 288 1.67 -9.42 4.04
CA SER A 288 2.43 -10.27 3.14
C SER A 288 3.19 -9.42 2.11
N SER A 289 4.03 -10.09 1.31
CA SER A 289 4.72 -9.52 0.15
C SER A 289 3.81 -9.16 -1.03
N ILE A 290 2.48 -9.37 -0.94
CA ILE A 290 1.57 -9.32 -2.10
C ILE A 290 1.45 -7.90 -2.66
N SER A 291 1.60 -7.77 -3.98
CA SER A 291 1.64 -6.50 -4.70
C SER A 291 0.27 -5.92 -5.05
N GLN A 292 -0.81 -6.55 -4.56
CA GLN A 292 -2.18 -6.05 -4.69
C GLN A 292 -2.40 -4.77 -3.87
N ALA A 293 -1.67 -4.63 -2.75
CA ALA A 293 -1.71 -3.46 -1.89
C ALA A 293 -0.75 -2.36 -2.38
N GLY A 294 -1.12 -1.10 -2.18
CA GLY A 294 -0.41 0.08 -2.67
C GLY A 294 1.06 0.11 -2.28
N HIS A 295 1.34 0.05 -0.97
CA HIS A 295 2.72 0.06 -0.44
C HIS A 295 3.61 -1.03 -1.07
N ASN A 296 3.20 -2.30 -1.04
CA ASN A 296 3.97 -3.38 -1.67
C ASN A 296 4.11 -3.22 -3.17
N SER A 297 3.05 -2.73 -3.84
CA SER A 297 3.08 -2.47 -5.27
C SER A 297 4.14 -1.44 -5.62
N TRP A 298 4.16 -0.24 -5.01
CA TRP A 298 5.21 0.74 -5.33
C TRP A 298 6.61 0.24 -4.92
N GLY A 299 6.69 -0.61 -3.90
CA GLY A 299 7.90 -1.33 -3.53
C GLY A 299 8.60 -2.03 -4.70
N LEU A 300 7.83 -2.67 -5.59
CA LEU A 300 8.35 -3.35 -6.79
C LEU A 300 9.00 -2.41 -7.81
N GLY A 301 8.72 -1.11 -7.73
CA GLY A 301 9.47 -0.08 -8.46
C GLY A 301 10.81 0.27 -7.80
N GLN A 302 11.30 -0.56 -6.87
CA GLN A 302 12.46 -0.26 -6.01
C GLN A 302 12.28 1.06 -5.24
N THR A 303 11.11 1.21 -4.62
CA THR A 303 10.75 2.32 -3.74
C THR A 303 10.77 1.84 -2.29
N LEU A 304 11.32 2.62 -1.36
CA LEU A 304 11.17 2.36 0.07
C LEU A 304 9.77 2.79 0.54
N THR A 305 8.89 1.84 0.84
CA THR A 305 7.49 2.17 1.19
C THR A 305 7.16 1.86 2.65
N PHE A 306 6.26 2.66 3.21
CA PHE A 306 5.72 2.47 4.55
C PHE A 306 4.19 2.37 4.50
N LEU A 307 3.65 1.48 5.32
CA LEU A 307 2.25 1.44 5.70
C LEU A 307 2.14 1.90 7.16
N THR A 308 1.32 2.90 7.42
CA THR A 308 0.96 3.30 8.79
C THR A 308 -0.51 3.06 9.01
N GLU A 309 -0.86 2.53 10.18
CA GLU A 309 -2.17 2.02 10.48
C GLU A 309 -2.54 2.49 11.88
N THR A 310 -3.31 3.57 11.98
CA THR A 310 -3.74 4.11 13.29
C THR A 310 -5.00 3.39 13.80
N ARG A 311 -5.22 3.38 15.11
CA ARG A 311 -6.31 2.57 15.71
C ARG A 311 -7.67 3.25 15.55
N GLY A 312 -8.42 2.99 14.48
CA GLY A 312 -9.61 3.81 14.17
C GLY A 312 -10.83 3.18 13.52
N ILE A 313 -10.69 2.08 12.78
CA ILE A 313 -11.84 1.45 12.14
C ILE A 313 -12.90 1.11 13.19
N ARG A 314 -14.15 1.55 12.93
CA ARG A 314 -15.37 1.39 13.77
C ARG A 314 -15.46 2.30 14.99
N LEU A 315 -14.49 3.17 15.29
CA LEU A 315 -14.51 3.99 16.50
C LEU A 315 -15.33 5.29 16.38
N GLY A 316 -15.82 5.65 15.20
CA GLY A 316 -16.49 6.94 14.99
C GLY A 316 -15.55 8.09 15.30
N ASP A 317 -15.98 9.01 16.14
CA ASP A 317 -15.20 10.15 16.65
C ASP A 317 -14.32 9.81 17.87
N GLN A 318 -14.42 8.59 18.42
CA GLN A 318 -13.68 8.23 19.62
C GLN A 318 -12.16 8.28 19.37
N HIS A 319 -11.44 8.90 20.31
CA HIS A 319 -9.99 9.10 20.25
C HIS A 319 -9.48 9.79 18.98
N PHE A 320 -10.34 10.49 18.21
CA PHE A 320 -10.00 11.02 16.89
C PHE A 320 -8.74 11.90 16.89
N HIS A 321 -8.63 12.84 17.82
CA HIS A 321 -7.42 13.65 17.98
C HIS A 321 -6.16 12.80 18.20
N ARG A 322 -6.23 11.79 19.08
CA ARG A 322 -5.08 10.91 19.38
C ARG A 322 -4.69 10.06 18.17
N ARG A 323 -5.65 9.57 17.40
CA ARG A 323 -5.43 8.79 16.16
C ARG A 323 -4.68 9.62 15.12
N VAL A 324 -5.18 10.82 14.84
CA VAL A 324 -4.57 11.74 13.87
C VAL A 324 -3.18 12.18 14.35
N ALA A 325 -3.00 12.46 15.64
CA ALA A 325 -1.70 12.80 16.21
C ALA A 325 -0.66 11.68 16.10
N ALA A 326 -1.06 10.42 16.33
CA ALA A 326 -0.17 9.27 16.17
C ALA A 326 0.26 9.08 14.70
N GLY A 327 -0.70 9.21 13.76
CA GLY A 327 -0.41 9.15 12.32
C GLY A 327 0.49 10.29 11.84
N LEU A 328 0.22 11.52 12.29
CA LEU A 328 1.06 12.69 12.02
C LEU A 328 2.49 12.46 12.50
N THR A 329 2.65 11.99 13.74
CA THR A 329 3.97 11.72 14.35
C THR A 329 4.76 10.71 13.53
N ALA A 330 4.12 9.65 13.03
CA ALA A 330 4.78 8.66 12.17
C ALA A 330 5.19 9.26 10.81
N ALA A 331 4.32 10.06 10.17
CA ALA A 331 4.63 10.73 8.91
C ALA A 331 5.80 11.72 9.05
N GLU A 332 5.83 12.48 10.15
CA GLU A 332 6.92 13.39 10.49
C GLU A 332 8.24 12.65 10.71
N ALA A 333 8.21 11.54 11.46
CA ALA A 333 9.40 10.72 11.69
C ALA A 333 9.99 10.20 10.36
N ILE A 334 9.15 9.72 9.44
CA ILE A 334 9.59 9.22 8.13
C ILE A 334 10.29 10.32 7.32
N ILE A 335 9.68 11.50 7.18
CA ILE A 335 10.30 12.58 6.40
C ILE A 335 11.55 13.14 7.07
N GLN A 336 11.57 13.20 8.41
CA GLN A 336 12.70 13.72 9.16
C GLN A 336 13.91 12.80 9.04
N VAL A 337 13.73 11.48 9.22
CA VAL A 337 14.80 10.48 9.00
C VAL A 337 15.35 10.55 7.59
N ALA A 338 14.47 10.65 6.60
CA ALA A 338 14.88 10.79 5.19
C ALA A 338 15.70 12.06 4.96
N THR A 339 15.32 13.17 5.57
CA THR A 339 15.98 14.48 5.42
C THR A 339 17.32 14.54 6.15
N ASP A 340 17.40 13.97 7.35
CA ASP A 340 18.62 13.94 8.16
C ASP A 340 19.69 13.02 7.56
N ASN A 341 19.25 11.94 6.90
CA ASN A 341 20.11 10.95 6.26
C ASN A 341 20.07 11.04 4.72
N LYS A 342 19.81 12.21 4.16
CA LYS A 342 19.49 12.39 2.73
C LYS A 342 20.46 11.66 1.79
N ASP A 343 21.77 11.82 2.00
CA ASP A 343 22.77 11.26 1.07
C ASP A 343 22.84 9.74 1.19
N LEU A 344 22.86 9.21 2.42
CA LEU A 344 22.80 7.76 2.67
C LEU A 344 21.55 7.14 2.02
N VAL A 345 20.38 7.74 2.23
CA VAL A 345 19.11 7.23 1.68
C VAL A 345 19.12 7.25 0.16
N TYR A 346 19.53 8.39 -0.43
CA TYR A 346 19.58 8.54 -1.88
C TYR A 346 20.55 7.55 -2.51
N GLU A 347 21.79 7.47 -2.01
CA GLU A 347 22.83 6.58 -2.52
C GLU A 347 22.46 5.10 -2.34
N THR A 348 21.83 4.75 -1.22
CA THR A 348 21.36 3.36 -0.98
C THR A 348 20.30 2.97 -1.98
N ILE A 349 19.29 3.82 -2.22
CA ILE A 349 18.18 3.51 -3.13
C ILE A 349 18.64 3.52 -4.59
N GLU A 350 19.36 4.56 -5.03
CA GLU A 350 19.84 4.61 -6.42
C GLU A 350 20.90 3.55 -6.72
N GLY A 351 21.79 3.27 -5.76
CA GLY A 351 22.75 2.17 -5.85
C GLY A 351 22.06 0.81 -5.92
N ALA A 352 21.01 0.59 -5.12
CA ALA A 352 20.20 -0.62 -5.17
C ALA A 352 19.45 -0.78 -6.50
N ARG A 353 18.92 0.32 -7.07
CA ARG A 353 18.30 0.32 -8.40
C ARG A 353 19.29 -0.08 -9.48
N GLN A 354 20.51 0.49 -9.46
CA GLN A 354 21.55 0.13 -10.43
C GLN A 354 21.95 -1.35 -10.32
N LYS A 355 22.24 -1.82 -9.10
CA LYS A 355 22.53 -3.24 -8.84
C LYS A 355 21.40 -4.15 -9.29
N PHE A 356 20.14 -3.76 -9.04
CA PHE A 356 18.97 -4.54 -9.47
C PHE A 356 18.83 -4.58 -10.99
N ILE A 357 19.15 -3.51 -11.72
CA ILE A 357 19.13 -3.48 -13.19
C ILE A 357 20.22 -4.38 -13.77
N GLU A 358 21.43 -4.32 -13.22
CA GLU A 358 22.61 -5.03 -13.71
C GLU A 358 22.68 -6.50 -13.25
N GLY A 359 22.10 -6.82 -12.10
CA GLY A 359 22.28 -8.10 -11.42
C GLY A 359 21.47 -9.27 -12.00
N ASP A 360 21.91 -10.48 -11.68
CA ASP A 360 21.35 -11.75 -12.18
C ASP A 360 20.71 -12.61 -11.09
N ASP A 361 20.41 -12.00 -9.93
CA ASP A 361 19.79 -12.69 -8.81
C ASP A 361 18.51 -13.41 -9.26
N GLU A 362 18.27 -14.59 -8.68
CA GLU A 362 17.05 -15.34 -8.95
C GLU A 362 15.81 -14.52 -8.62
N ILE A 363 14.78 -14.65 -9.46
CA ILE A 363 13.48 -14.03 -9.22
C ILE A 363 12.70 -14.86 -8.20
N ILE A 364 11.99 -14.20 -7.30
CA ILE A 364 11.13 -14.85 -6.33
C ILE A 364 9.72 -14.93 -6.89
N VAL A 365 9.24 -16.15 -7.12
CA VAL A 365 7.90 -16.40 -7.66
C VAL A 365 6.88 -16.61 -6.54
N VAL A 366 7.23 -17.40 -5.52
CA VAL A 366 6.37 -17.69 -4.38
C VAL A 366 7.16 -17.57 -3.08
N ASP A 367 6.59 -16.84 -2.13
CA ASP A 367 7.05 -16.75 -0.75
C ASP A 367 5.87 -16.91 0.23
N ARG A 368 6.17 -17.17 1.50
CA ARG A 368 5.16 -17.28 2.55
C ARG A 368 5.68 -16.78 3.90
N ALA A 369 4.75 -16.45 4.79
CA ALA A 369 5.10 -16.07 6.16
C ALA A 369 5.71 -17.25 6.94
N ARG A 370 6.69 -16.95 7.79
CA ARG A 370 7.24 -17.89 8.78
C ARG A 370 6.45 -17.76 10.08
N VAL A 371 6.22 -18.87 10.77
CA VAL A 371 5.60 -18.81 12.11
C VAL A 371 6.70 -18.63 13.16
N THR A 372 6.64 -17.52 13.89
CA THR A 372 7.57 -17.22 15.00
C THR A 372 6.79 -17.00 16.29
N ASP A 373 7.40 -17.33 17.43
CA ASP A 373 6.89 -16.95 18.74
C ASP A 373 7.35 -15.53 19.09
N THR A 374 6.43 -14.69 19.57
CA THR A 374 6.74 -13.35 20.06
C THR A 374 5.78 -12.96 21.19
N THR A 375 6.03 -11.81 21.80
CA THR A 375 5.18 -11.20 22.82
C THR A 375 4.78 -9.81 22.35
N ILE A 376 3.49 -9.48 22.44
CA ILE A 376 2.95 -8.17 22.04
C ILE A 376 2.05 -7.64 23.15
N GLU A 377 2.08 -6.32 23.36
CA GLU A 377 1.20 -5.64 24.30
C GLU A 377 -0.25 -5.65 23.83
N PHE A 378 -1.16 -6.05 24.74
CA PHE A 378 -2.60 -5.90 24.60
C PHE A 378 -3.17 -5.16 25.81
N ILE A 379 -4.40 -4.67 25.67
CA ILE A 379 -5.23 -4.22 26.78
C ILE A 379 -6.05 -5.43 27.23
N ASP A 380 -5.96 -5.82 28.50
CA ASP A 380 -6.96 -6.70 29.09
C ASP A 380 -8.24 -5.88 29.36
N ASN A 381 -9.28 -6.12 28.56
CA ASN A 381 -10.53 -5.37 28.62
C ASN A 381 -11.36 -5.60 29.90
N THR A 382 -10.97 -6.55 30.75
CA THR A 382 -11.61 -6.78 32.06
C THR A 382 -11.00 -5.92 33.16
N SER A 383 -9.72 -5.60 33.05
CA SER A 383 -9.00 -4.79 34.05
C SER A 383 -8.62 -3.38 33.57
N GLY A 384 -8.57 -3.17 32.24
CA GLY A 384 -8.03 -1.97 31.61
C GLY A 384 -6.49 -1.92 31.58
N SER A 385 -5.80 -2.96 32.07
CA SER A 385 -4.34 -2.97 32.19
C SER A 385 -3.66 -3.33 30.86
N ILE A 386 -2.46 -2.80 30.64
CA ILE A 386 -1.59 -3.24 29.55
C ILE A 386 -0.85 -4.50 29.99
N VAL A 387 -0.92 -5.53 29.16
CA VAL A 387 -0.34 -6.85 29.43
C VAL A 387 0.41 -7.36 28.22
N ASP A 388 1.54 -8.00 28.48
CA ASP A 388 2.34 -8.70 27.48
C ASP A 388 1.75 -10.08 27.21
N VAL A 389 1.31 -10.32 25.97
CA VAL A 389 0.65 -11.57 25.58
C VAL A 389 1.55 -12.36 24.64
N PRO A 390 1.91 -13.61 24.96
CA PRO A 390 2.58 -14.51 24.03
C PRO A 390 1.66 -14.83 22.85
N VAL A 391 2.18 -14.73 21.63
CA VAL A 391 1.42 -14.94 20.40
C VAL A 391 2.24 -15.72 19.37
N LYS A 392 1.53 -16.42 18.49
CA LYS A 392 2.11 -16.92 17.24
C LYS A 392 2.05 -15.82 16.20
N PHE A 393 3.17 -15.50 15.56
CA PHE A 393 3.24 -14.45 14.56
C PHE A 393 3.62 -15.03 13.19
N ASN A 394 2.72 -14.89 12.22
CA ASN A 394 3.00 -15.11 10.81
C ASN A 394 3.80 -13.91 10.30
N ASN A 395 5.12 -14.07 10.31
CA ASN A 395 6.14 -13.05 10.12
C ASN A 395 6.67 -13.09 8.67
N ASN A 396 6.63 -11.94 7.99
CA ASN A 396 7.14 -11.75 6.63
C ASN A 396 8.46 -10.97 6.60
N THR A 397 9.14 -10.87 7.75
CA THR A 397 10.37 -10.10 7.95
C THR A 397 11.55 -10.99 8.39
N PRO A 398 12.31 -11.55 7.44
CA PRO A 398 11.90 -11.82 6.06
C PRO A 398 10.88 -12.96 5.95
N SER A 399 10.22 -13.09 4.79
CA SER A 399 9.42 -14.26 4.43
C SER A 399 10.29 -15.48 4.11
N GLU A 400 9.67 -16.66 4.09
CA GLU A 400 10.26 -17.90 3.59
C GLU A 400 10.07 -17.98 2.08
N ILE A 401 11.16 -18.15 1.34
CA ILE A 401 11.14 -18.34 -0.10
C ILE A 401 10.74 -19.78 -0.43
N VAL A 402 9.70 -19.94 -1.25
CA VAL A 402 9.13 -21.24 -1.62
C VAL A 402 9.51 -21.64 -3.04
N LEU A 403 9.50 -20.67 -3.96
CA LEU A 403 9.84 -20.89 -5.37
C LEU A 403 10.66 -19.72 -5.91
N THR A 404 11.85 -20.03 -6.41
CA THR A 404 12.69 -19.13 -7.21
C THR A 404 12.79 -19.61 -8.64
N ARG A 405 13.20 -18.71 -9.54
CA ARG A 405 13.61 -19.05 -10.90
C ARG A 405 14.85 -18.24 -11.30
N PRO A 406 15.68 -18.74 -12.23
CA PRO A 406 16.73 -17.92 -12.83
C PRO A 406 16.13 -16.69 -13.50
N ARG A 407 16.71 -15.50 -13.35
CA ARG A 407 16.22 -14.28 -14.00
C ARG A 407 16.40 -14.39 -15.53
N PRO A 408 15.32 -14.26 -16.33
CA PRO A 408 15.46 -14.26 -17.78
C PRO A 408 16.05 -12.92 -18.26
N GLU A 409 16.69 -12.90 -19.43
CA GLU A 409 17.08 -11.64 -20.08
C GLU A 409 15.83 -10.81 -20.42
N ALA A 410 14.78 -11.47 -20.91
CA ALA A 410 13.52 -10.85 -21.26
C ALA A 410 12.34 -11.84 -21.23
N TYR A 411 11.14 -11.29 -21.10
CA TYR A 411 9.90 -11.98 -21.48
C TYR A 411 9.52 -11.61 -22.91
N ILE A 412 8.96 -12.54 -23.68
CA ILE A 412 8.41 -12.28 -25.02
C ILE A 412 7.04 -12.92 -25.19
N PHE A 413 6.12 -12.21 -25.82
CA PHE A 413 4.75 -12.71 -26.05
C PHE A 413 4.06 -12.03 -27.24
N SER A 414 2.96 -12.67 -27.68
CA SER A 414 2.22 -12.31 -28.89
C SER A 414 1.64 -10.88 -28.84
N PRO A 415 1.56 -10.17 -29.99
CA PRO A 415 0.86 -8.88 -30.10
C PRO A 415 -0.62 -8.93 -29.64
N GLY A 416 -1.22 -10.13 -29.60
CA GLY A 416 -2.59 -10.33 -29.14
C GLY A 416 -2.83 -9.95 -27.68
N PHE A 417 -1.80 -9.93 -26.83
CA PHE A 417 -1.88 -9.57 -25.42
C PHE A 417 -1.64 -8.07 -25.18
N SER A 418 -2.35 -7.23 -25.94
CA SER A 418 -2.24 -5.77 -25.85
C SER A 418 -2.69 -5.21 -24.49
N ASP A 419 -3.65 -5.86 -23.84
CA ASP A 419 -4.18 -5.49 -22.52
C ASP A 419 -3.19 -5.83 -21.38
N VAL A 420 -2.46 -6.94 -21.49
CA VAL A 420 -1.31 -7.27 -20.62
C VAL A 420 -0.25 -6.19 -20.74
N THR A 421 0.07 -5.79 -21.97
CA THR A 421 1.05 -4.73 -22.26
C THR A 421 0.63 -3.38 -21.70
N GLU A 422 -0.64 -2.99 -21.85
CA GLU A 422 -1.15 -1.75 -21.28
C GLU A 422 -0.97 -1.72 -19.75
N ARG A 423 -1.31 -2.82 -19.05
CA ARG A 423 -1.15 -2.93 -17.60
C ARG A 423 0.32 -2.83 -17.19
N LEU A 424 1.21 -3.55 -17.87
CA LEU A 424 2.66 -3.48 -17.60
C LEU A 424 3.19 -2.05 -17.73
N ARG A 425 2.81 -1.34 -18.80
CA ARG A 425 3.19 0.07 -18.99
C ARG A 425 2.66 0.98 -17.88
N ILE A 426 1.42 0.76 -17.42
CA ILE A 426 0.86 1.51 -16.28
C ILE A 426 1.63 1.22 -14.99
N LEU A 427 2.09 -0.02 -14.78
CA LEU A 427 2.99 -0.39 -13.68
C LEU A 427 4.40 0.20 -13.83
N GLY A 428 4.70 0.92 -14.92
CA GLY A 428 5.99 1.54 -15.18
C GLY A 428 6.99 0.61 -15.87
N VAL A 429 6.56 -0.60 -16.28
CA VAL A 429 7.42 -1.53 -17.00
C VAL A 429 7.57 -1.05 -18.44
N GLU A 430 8.82 -0.92 -18.88
CA GLU A 430 9.17 -0.67 -20.26
C GLU A 430 8.90 -1.92 -21.10
N VAL A 431 8.08 -1.76 -22.14
CA VAL A 431 7.69 -2.84 -23.06
C VAL A 431 8.02 -2.44 -24.49
N GLU A 432 9.01 -3.11 -25.07
CA GLU A 432 9.43 -2.99 -26.46
C GLU A 432 8.38 -3.62 -27.38
N VAL A 433 8.10 -2.97 -28.52
CA VAL A 433 7.30 -3.53 -29.61
C VAL A 433 8.27 -3.85 -30.74
N LEU A 434 8.40 -5.14 -31.08
CA LEU A 434 9.37 -5.57 -32.10
C LEU A 434 8.98 -5.05 -33.48
N ALA A 435 9.91 -4.39 -34.16
CA ALA A 435 9.70 -3.88 -35.52
C ALA A 435 9.73 -5.00 -36.58
N ASP A 436 10.53 -6.03 -36.33
CA ASP A 436 10.74 -7.17 -37.23
C ASP A 436 10.35 -8.49 -36.55
N SER A 437 10.27 -9.56 -37.34
CA SER A 437 10.08 -10.90 -36.78
C SER A 437 11.29 -11.31 -35.93
N TRP A 438 11.04 -12.01 -34.84
CA TRP A 438 12.07 -12.57 -33.99
C TRP A 438 11.95 -14.10 -33.94
N THR A 439 13.06 -14.80 -34.15
CA THR A 439 13.16 -16.26 -34.03
C THR A 439 14.27 -16.59 -33.05
N GLY A 440 13.98 -17.48 -32.11
CA GLY A 440 14.97 -17.94 -31.14
C GLY A 440 14.44 -19.04 -30.24
N THR A 441 15.36 -19.65 -29.51
CA THR A 441 15.03 -20.58 -28.43
C THR A 441 14.47 -19.81 -27.25
N VAL A 442 13.36 -20.29 -26.71
CA VAL A 442 12.77 -19.77 -25.48
C VAL A 442 12.58 -20.90 -24.49
N GLU A 443 12.54 -20.56 -23.21
CA GLU A 443 11.97 -21.43 -22.20
C GLU A 443 10.43 -21.28 -22.22
N THR A 444 9.74 -22.43 -22.18
CA THR A 444 8.29 -22.54 -22.12
C THR A 444 7.87 -23.02 -20.74
N LEU A 445 6.66 -22.66 -20.29
CA LEU A 445 6.08 -23.19 -19.06
C LEU A 445 4.80 -23.95 -19.42
N THR A 446 4.74 -25.24 -19.13
CA THR A 446 3.54 -26.06 -19.33
C THR A 446 2.76 -26.19 -18.02
N VAL A 447 1.46 -25.94 -18.05
CA VAL A 447 0.60 -25.94 -16.87
C VAL A 447 0.29 -27.37 -16.42
N GLU A 448 0.76 -27.74 -15.24
CA GLU A 448 0.59 -29.09 -14.66
C GLU A 448 -0.70 -29.23 -13.86
N THR A 449 -1.02 -28.19 -13.10
CA THR A 449 -2.21 -28.16 -12.24
C THR A 449 -2.87 -26.79 -12.29
N VAL A 450 -4.20 -26.78 -12.16
CA VAL A 450 -5.01 -25.58 -11.98
C VAL A 450 -5.99 -25.85 -10.84
N THR A 451 -5.93 -25.02 -9.81
CA THR A 451 -6.84 -25.06 -8.66
C THR A 451 -7.58 -23.73 -8.57
N LEU A 452 -8.91 -23.78 -8.74
CA LEU A 452 -9.75 -22.60 -8.64
C LEU A 452 -10.19 -22.34 -7.20
N ALA A 453 -10.20 -21.07 -6.81
CA ALA A 453 -10.78 -20.64 -5.54
C ALA A 453 -12.30 -20.94 -5.51
N THR A 454 -12.83 -21.17 -4.31
CA THR A 454 -14.27 -21.43 -4.11
C THR A 454 -15.12 -20.16 -4.01
N SER A 455 -14.47 -18.99 -4.04
CA SER A 455 -15.11 -17.67 -3.97
C SER A 455 -14.37 -16.67 -4.85
N ARG A 456 -15.02 -15.54 -5.10
CA ARG A 456 -14.41 -14.43 -5.84
C ARG A 456 -13.62 -13.54 -4.89
N HIS A 457 -12.43 -13.14 -5.30
CA HIS A 457 -11.64 -12.06 -4.70
C HIS A 457 -11.60 -10.92 -5.71
N GLU A 458 -12.04 -9.73 -5.30
CA GLU A 458 -12.16 -8.57 -6.20
C GLU A 458 -12.83 -8.92 -7.53
N GLY A 459 -13.99 -9.59 -7.46
CA GLY A 459 -14.76 -9.97 -8.65
C GLY A 459 -14.22 -11.15 -9.47
N VAL A 460 -13.04 -11.68 -9.15
CA VAL A 460 -12.35 -12.74 -9.92
C VAL A 460 -12.24 -14.04 -9.11
N VAL A 461 -12.47 -15.19 -9.76
CA VAL A 461 -12.16 -16.51 -9.16
C VAL A 461 -10.68 -16.79 -9.39
N HIS A 462 -9.87 -16.75 -8.33
CA HIS A 462 -8.43 -16.95 -8.47
C HIS A 462 -8.08 -18.35 -8.99
N ALA A 463 -7.07 -18.42 -9.86
CA ALA A 463 -6.45 -19.66 -10.32
C ALA A 463 -5.04 -19.82 -9.71
N ALA A 464 -4.85 -20.84 -8.89
CA ALA A 464 -3.53 -21.25 -8.44
C ALA A 464 -3.02 -22.36 -9.36
N VAL A 465 -1.82 -22.18 -9.92
CA VAL A 465 -1.25 -23.13 -10.88
C VAL A 465 0.15 -23.57 -10.49
N THR A 466 0.59 -24.66 -11.11
CA THR A 466 1.99 -25.10 -11.09
C THR A 466 2.42 -25.36 -12.53
N THR A 467 3.68 -25.09 -12.87
CA THR A 467 4.19 -25.34 -14.21
C THR A 467 5.48 -26.15 -14.23
N THR A 468 5.72 -26.83 -15.35
CA THR A 468 6.98 -27.51 -15.67
C THR A 468 7.69 -26.76 -16.80
N PRO A 469 8.99 -26.45 -16.67
CA PRO A 469 9.73 -25.77 -17.72
C PRO A 469 10.05 -26.72 -18.89
N GLY A 470 10.07 -26.16 -20.10
CA GLY A 470 10.52 -26.80 -21.33
C GLY A 470 11.31 -25.81 -22.18
N SER A 471 11.75 -26.22 -23.36
CA SER A 471 12.36 -25.30 -24.33
C SER A 471 12.00 -25.68 -25.75
N ARG A 472 11.85 -24.67 -26.60
CA ARG A 472 11.67 -24.85 -28.04
C ARG A 472 12.04 -23.58 -28.78
N GLU A 473 12.27 -23.73 -30.08
CA GLU A 473 12.37 -22.58 -30.98
C GLU A 473 10.98 -22.05 -31.30
N VAL A 474 10.85 -20.73 -31.31
CA VAL A 474 9.61 -20.01 -31.63
C VAL A 474 9.91 -18.88 -32.60
N THR A 475 8.92 -18.52 -33.42
CA THR A 475 8.99 -17.33 -34.27
C THR A 475 7.82 -16.41 -33.93
N PHE A 476 8.14 -15.17 -33.58
CA PHE A 476 7.18 -14.10 -33.35
C PHE A 476 7.14 -13.15 -34.55
N PRO A 477 5.94 -12.69 -34.96
CA PRO A 477 5.82 -11.70 -36.01
C PRO A 477 6.24 -10.30 -35.50
N PRO A 478 6.44 -9.33 -36.42
CA PRO A 478 6.44 -7.91 -36.07
C PRO A 478 5.24 -7.54 -35.19
N GLY A 479 5.47 -6.64 -34.24
CA GLY A 479 4.48 -6.19 -33.26
C GLY A 479 4.46 -7.00 -31.97
N ALA A 480 5.22 -8.09 -31.87
CA ALA A 480 5.33 -8.85 -30.63
C ALA A 480 5.95 -7.99 -29.51
N PHE A 481 5.62 -8.31 -28.27
CA PHE A 481 6.07 -7.55 -27.12
C PHE A 481 7.27 -8.22 -26.47
N ARG A 482 8.31 -7.43 -26.19
CA ARG A 482 9.50 -7.85 -25.45
C ARG A 482 9.66 -6.99 -24.20
N VAL A 483 9.83 -7.63 -23.06
CA VAL A 483 10.02 -6.99 -21.76
C VAL A 483 11.39 -7.38 -21.23
N SER A 484 12.39 -6.52 -21.42
CA SER A 484 13.70 -6.75 -20.82
C SER A 484 13.56 -6.75 -19.30
N THR A 485 14.27 -7.65 -18.63
CA THR A 485 14.34 -7.60 -17.16
C THR A 485 15.38 -6.60 -16.68
N ARG A 486 16.17 -5.96 -17.56
CA ARG A 486 17.21 -4.97 -17.23
C ARG A 486 16.64 -3.57 -17.05
N GLN A 487 15.72 -3.41 -16.10
CA GLN A 487 15.06 -2.13 -15.82
C GLN A 487 14.64 -2.03 -14.35
N GLN A 488 14.49 -0.81 -13.85
CA GLN A 488 14.13 -0.53 -12.44
C GLN A 488 12.84 -1.27 -12.03
N ASN A 489 11.84 -1.28 -12.92
CA ASN A 489 10.50 -1.78 -12.63
C ASN A 489 10.34 -3.28 -12.97
N ALA A 490 11.41 -4.03 -13.23
CA ALA A 490 11.35 -5.43 -13.65
C ALA A 490 10.68 -6.36 -12.62
N ALA A 491 10.70 -6.00 -11.33
CA ALA A 491 10.02 -6.80 -10.30
C ALA A 491 8.50 -6.87 -10.49
N PHE A 492 7.89 -5.88 -11.17
CA PHE A 492 6.48 -5.98 -11.59
C PHE A 492 6.28 -7.07 -12.64
N ALA A 493 7.19 -7.19 -13.60
CA ALA A 493 7.13 -8.25 -14.61
C ALA A 493 7.26 -9.63 -13.95
N PHE A 494 8.12 -9.77 -12.94
CA PHE A 494 8.28 -11.05 -12.22
C PHE A 494 6.99 -11.47 -11.52
N VAL A 495 6.34 -10.57 -10.79
CA VAL A 495 5.10 -10.93 -10.08
C VAL A 495 3.88 -11.05 -11.00
N ALA A 496 3.86 -10.32 -12.12
CA ALA A 496 2.70 -10.29 -13.02
C ALA A 496 2.74 -11.41 -14.07
N LEU A 497 3.93 -11.75 -14.57
CA LEU A 497 4.11 -12.68 -15.69
C LEU A 497 4.50 -14.08 -15.27
N GLU A 498 5.04 -14.30 -14.07
CA GLU A 498 5.29 -15.66 -13.57
C GLU A 498 3.98 -16.29 -13.08
N PRO A 499 3.50 -17.39 -13.69
CA PRO A 499 2.11 -17.83 -13.55
C PRO A 499 1.74 -18.34 -12.14
N GLU A 500 2.71 -18.79 -11.35
CA GLU A 500 2.48 -19.25 -9.98
C GLU A 500 2.41 -18.11 -8.94
N ASN A 501 2.78 -16.87 -9.30
CA ASN A 501 2.71 -15.76 -8.36
C ASN A 501 1.24 -15.41 -8.05
N ILE A 502 0.92 -15.17 -6.78
CA ILE A 502 -0.45 -14.84 -6.31
C ILE A 502 -1.00 -13.52 -6.85
N SER A 503 -0.14 -12.67 -7.43
CA SER A 503 -0.53 -11.41 -8.07
C SER A 503 -0.38 -11.46 -9.60
N SER A 504 -0.21 -12.67 -10.17
CA SER A 504 -0.01 -12.86 -11.60
C SER A 504 -1.27 -12.64 -12.43
N PHE A 505 -1.08 -12.33 -13.70
CA PHE A 505 -2.18 -12.26 -14.67
C PHE A 505 -2.87 -13.60 -14.89
N VAL A 506 -2.21 -14.71 -14.57
CA VAL A 506 -2.83 -16.04 -14.53
C VAL A 506 -3.75 -16.16 -13.32
N THR A 507 -3.30 -15.79 -12.12
CA THR A 507 -4.12 -15.87 -10.91
C THR A 507 -5.42 -15.08 -11.05
N TYR A 508 -5.38 -13.96 -11.77
CA TYR A 508 -6.55 -13.13 -12.03
C TYR A 508 -7.30 -13.43 -13.34
N ASN A 509 -6.98 -14.52 -14.03
CA ASN A 509 -7.55 -14.89 -15.34
C ASN A 509 -7.50 -13.77 -16.41
N VAL A 510 -6.54 -12.86 -16.31
CA VAL A 510 -6.19 -11.94 -17.41
C VAL A 510 -5.56 -12.74 -18.55
N ILE A 511 -4.74 -13.74 -18.19
CA ILE A 511 -4.30 -14.80 -19.09
C ILE A 511 -4.99 -16.09 -18.64
N PRO A 512 -6.11 -16.48 -19.25
CA PRO A 512 -6.81 -17.71 -18.89
C PRO A 512 -5.98 -18.93 -19.34
N ILE A 513 -5.91 -19.95 -18.49
CA ILE A 513 -5.18 -21.19 -18.75
C ILE A 513 -5.90 -22.41 -18.18
N GLU A 514 -5.69 -23.55 -18.83
CA GLU A 514 -6.13 -24.87 -18.40
C GLU A 514 -4.94 -25.81 -18.18
N ARG A 515 -5.20 -26.95 -17.53
CA ARG A 515 -4.18 -27.98 -17.36
C ARG A 515 -3.75 -28.53 -18.73
N GLY A 516 -2.44 -28.58 -18.96
CA GLY A 516 -1.83 -29.03 -20.21
C GLY A 516 -1.54 -27.90 -21.20
N ASP A 517 -2.01 -26.69 -20.94
CA ASP A 517 -1.68 -25.54 -21.78
C ASP A 517 -0.20 -25.18 -21.67
N GLU A 518 0.38 -24.76 -22.80
CA GLU A 518 1.64 -24.03 -22.79
C GLU A 518 1.35 -22.54 -22.52
N TYR A 519 1.95 -21.99 -21.48
CA TYR A 519 1.77 -20.60 -21.07
C TYR A 519 2.28 -19.65 -22.17
N PRO A 520 1.49 -18.63 -22.59
CA PRO A 520 1.79 -17.84 -23.78
C PRO A 520 2.82 -16.71 -23.56
N VAL A 521 3.43 -16.63 -22.38
CA VAL A 521 4.54 -15.70 -22.09
C VAL A 521 5.82 -16.51 -21.90
N PHE A 522 6.77 -16.27 -22.79
CA PHE A 522 8.00 -17.04 -22.89
C PHE A 522 9.18 -16.29 -22.29
N ARG A 523 10.19 -17.05 -21.84
CA ARG A 523 11.39 -16.51 -21.18
C ARG A 523 12.60 -16.69 -22.10
N ILE A 524 13.37 -15.63 -22.29
CA ILE A 524 14.61 -15.60 -23.09
C ILE A 524 15.80 -15.55 -22.13
N PHE A 525 16.86 -16.32 -22.40
CA PHE A 525 18.06 -16.43 -21.58
C PHE A 525 19.35 -16.20 -22.38
#